data_AF-A0A1G0XWH9-F1
#
_entry.id   AF-A0A1G0XWH9-F1
#
_cell.length_a   1.000
_cell.length_b   1.000
_cell.length_c   1.000
_cell.angle_alpha   90.00
_cell.angle_beta   90.00
_cell.angle_gamma   90.00
#
_symmetry.space_group_name_H-M   'P 1'
#
loop_
_entity.id
_entity.type
_entity.pdbx_description
1 polymer ?
#
loop_
_entity_poly.entity_id
_entity_poly.type
_entity_poly.pdbx_seq_one_letter_code
_entity_poly.pdbx_strand_id
1 'polypeptide(L)'
;MKRLIAMCLMAGFIVAAALTASAEAKVKKYQVTGPIVELTDTRIVIETKDDGNWEITRDATTKITGELKVGAKVTVEYRMTAITVEVKADKADAKADKAEKKAGK
;
A
#
# COMPACT_ATOMS: atom_id res chain seq x y z
N MET A 1 -45.45 22.12 -6.72
CA MET A 1 -45.04 20.81 -7.27
C MET A 1 -43.61 20.80 -7.84
N LYS A 2 -43.17 21.80 -8.62
CA LYS A 2 -41.78 21.85 -9.15
C LYS A 2 -40.69 22.04 -8.07
N ARG A 3 -41.00 22.72 -6.96
CA ARG A 3 -40.10 22.88 -5.80
C ARG A 3 -39.99 21.65 -4.91
N LEU A 4 -40.98 20.76 -4.93
CA LEU A 4 -40.98 19.49 -4.18
C LEU A 4 -40.18 18.40 -4.93
N ILE A 5 -40.24 18.39 -6.27
CA ILE A 5 -39.43 17.48 -7.11
C ILE A 5 -37.95 17.86 -7.06
N ALA A 6 -37.62 19.16 -7.06
CA ALA A 6 -36.24 19.64 -6.91
C ALA A 6 -35.63 19.29 -5.54
N MET A 7 -36.45 19.25 -4.47
CA MET A 7 -35.99 18.91 -3.13
C MET A 7 -35.71 17.39 -2.96
N CYS A 8 -36.50 16.54 -3.63
CA CYS A 8 -36.24 15.09 -3.67
C CYS A 8 -35.01 14.73 -4.53
N LEU A 9 -34.73 15.47 -5.61
CA LEU A 9 -33.52 15.28 -6.42
C LEU A 9 -32.25 15.76 -5.69
N MET A 10 -32.35 16.81 -4.87
CA MET A 10 -31.25 17.28 -4.02
C MET A 10 -30.97 16.31 -2.85
N ALA A 11 -32.02 15.66 -2.31
CA ALA A 11 -31.88 14.65 -1.25
C ALA A 11 -31.30 13.33 -1.76
N GLY A 12 -31.58 12.94 -3.01
CA GLY A 12 -30.99 11.74 -3.63
C GLY A 12 -29.50 11.86 -3.92
N PHE A 13 -29.00 13.07 -4.20
CA PHE A 13 -27.58 13.30 -4.52
C PHE A 13 -26.68 13.31 -3.28
N ILE A 14 -27.22 13.59 -2.09
CA ILE A 14 -26.46 13.62 -0.83
C ILE A 14 -26.22 12.19 -0.29
N VAL A 15 -27.08 11.23 -0.60
CA VAL A 15 -26.93 9.84 -0.14
C VAL A 15 -25.94 9.03 -1.00
N ALA A 16 -25.73 9.42 -2.26
CA ALA A 16 -24.80 8.73 -3.16
C ALA A 16 -23.30 9.04 -2.89
N ALA A 17 -23.00 10.07 -2.10
CA ALA A 17 -21.61 10.46 -1.78
C ALA A 17 -21.00 9.69 -0.60
N ALA A 18 -21.77 8.85 0.10
CA ALA A 18 -21.32 8.19 1.34
C ALA A 18 -20.66 6.80 1.15
N LEU A 19 -20.62 6.26 -0.08
CA LEU A 19 -20.07 4.92 -0.35
C LEU A 19 -18.78 4.96 -1.15
N THR A 20 -17.74 5.61 -0.62
CA THR A 20 -16.35 5.33 -1.01
C THR A 20 -15.42 5.33 0.20
N ALA A 21 -15.89 4.83 1.35
CA ALA A 21 -14.97 4.32 2.35
C ALA A 21 -14.42 3.00 1.82
N SER A 22 -13.41 3.07 0.95
CA SER A 22 -12.55 1.92 0.69
C SER A 22 -12.14 1.39 2.06
N ALA A 23 -12.46 0.13 2.32
CA ALA A 23 -12.01 -0.58 3.49
C ALA A 23 -10.49 -0.67 3.38
N GLU A 24 -9.79 0.39 3.77
CA GLU A 24 -8.37 0.33 4.04
C GLU A 24 -8.22 -0.73 5.11
N ALA A 25 -7.79 -1.91 4.69
CA ALA A 25 -7.40 -2.97 5.58
C ALA A 25 -6.56 -2.35 6.70
N LYS A 26 -6.79 -2.76 7.95
CA LYS A 26 -6.07 -2.31 9.15
C LYS A 26 -4.60 -2.78 9.12
N VAL A 27 -3.92 -2.59 8.00
CA VAL A 27 -2.49 -2.83 7.82
C VAL A 27 -1.78 -1.64 8.43
N LYS A 28 -0.82 -1.95 9.30
CA LYS A 28 -0.01 -0.95 9.97
C LYS A 28 0.60 -0.01 8.93
N LYS A 29 0.48 1.29 9.19
CA LYS A 29 1.21 2.30 8.46
C LYS A 29 2.57 2.49 9.11
N TYR A 30 3.59 2.62 8.29
CA TYR A 30 4.97 2.83 8.69
C TYR A 30 5.40 4.22 8.28
N GLN A 31 6.47 4.70 8.90
CA GLN A 31 7.06 6.00 8.59
C GLN A 31 8.56 5.85 8.42
N VAL A 32 9.09 6.59 7.45
CA VAL A 32 10.53 6.77 7.29
C VAL A 32 10.81 8.24 7.07
N THR A 33 11.85 8.76 7.71
CA THR A 33 12.24 10.17 7.63
C THR A 33 13.69 10.29 7.22
N GLY A 34 13.97 11.10 6.20
CA GLY A 34 15.31 11.32 5.69
C GLY A 34 15.32 12.27 4.49
N PRO A 35 16.51 12.63 3.98
CA PRO A 35 16.62 13.36 2.73
C PRO A 35 16.25 12.47 1.55
N ILE A 36 15.58 13.06 0.55
CA ILE A 36 15.35 12.41 -0.74
C ILE A 36 16.68 12.34 -1.49
N VAL A 37 17.11 11.15 -1.89
CA VAL A 37 18.33 10.98 -2.72
C VAL A 37 18.02 10.71 -4.18
N GLU A 38 16.83 10.19 -4.47
CA GLU A 38 16.33 10.00 -5.83
C GLU A 38 14.82 10.24 -5.86
N LEU A 39 14.33 10.89 -6.92
CA LEU A 39 12.92 11.22 -7.09
C LEU A 39 12.51 11.02 -8.53
N THR A 40 11.46 10.21 -8.72
CA THR A 40 10.81 9.99 -10.01
C THR A 40 9.30 10.06 -9.84
N ASP A 41 8.56 9.94 -10.94
CA ASP A 41 7.09 9.92 -10.91
C ASP A 41 6.53 8.67 -10.21
N THR A 42 7.30 7.58 -10.16
CA THR A 42 6.85 6.28 -9.63
C THR A 42 7.56 5.85 -8.35
N ARG A 43 8.64 6.54 -7.95
CA ARG A 43 9.49 6.14 -6.81
C ARG A 43 10.12 7.34 -6.11
N ILE A 44 10.17 7.29 -4.78
CA ILE A 44 10.97 8.16 -3.91
C ILE A 44 12.01 7.30 -3.21
N VAL A 45 13.26 7.74 -3.18
CA VAL A 45 14.31 7.10 -2.40
C VAL A 45 14.72 8.00 -1.25
N ILE A 46 14.65 7.47 -0.03
CA ILE A 46 14.97 8.16 1.22
C ILE A 46 16.25 7.57 1.80
N GLU A 47 17.25 8.38 2.08
CA GLU A 47 18.42 7.93 2.83
C GLU A 47 18.08 7.86 4.33
N THR A 48 18.34 6.69 4.94
CA THR A 48 18.25 6.51 6.38
C THR A 48 19.63 6.21 6.94
N LYS A 49 19.84 6.55 8.22
CA LYS A 49 21.13 6.33 8.87
C LYS A 49 21.43 4.86 9.13
N ASP A 50 20.39 4.09 9.43
CA ASP A 50 20.53 2.76 10.03
C ASP A 50 20.30 1.62 9.03
N ASP A 51 19.41 1.83 8.05
CA ASP A 51 18.93 0.79 7.14
C ASP A 51 19.25 1.09 5.66
N GLY A 52 20.06 2.13 5.39
CA GLY A 52 20.45 2.56 4.04
C GLY A 52 19.34 3.28 3.29
N ASN A 53 19.33 3.14 1.96
CA ASN A 53 18.37 3.81 1.07
C ASN A 53 17.06 3.03 0.98
N TRP A 54 15.98 3.67 1.38
CA TRP A 54 14.61 3.14 1.31
C TRP A 54 13.94 3.56 0.01
N GLU A 55 13.55 2.58 -0.80
CA GLU A 55 12.81 2.79 -2.04
C GLU A 55 11.32 2.62 -1.81
N ILE A 56 10.55 3.66 -2.13
CA ILE A 56 9.10 3.69 -1.90
C ILE A 56 8.40 4.03 -3.20
N THR A 57 7.50 3.15 -3.62
CA THR A 57 6.62 3.40 -4.75
C THR A 57 5.67 4.55 -4.43
N ARG A 58 5.45 5.42 -5.40
CA ARG A 58 4.42 6.46 -5.38
C ARG A 58 3.65 6.45 -6.69
N ASP A 59 2.49 7.08 -6.67
CA ASP A 59 1.66 7.27 -7.85
C ASP A 59 0.86 8.58 -7.72
N ALA A 60 -0.03 8.85 -8.69
CA ALA A 60 -0.87 10.05 -8.72
C ALA A 60 -1.85 10.16 -7.53
N THR A 61 -2.10 9.07 -6.81
CA THR A 61 -2.97 9.06 -5.61
C THR A 61 -2.20 9.36 -4.33
N THR A 62 -0.87 9.36 -4.39
CA THR A 62 -0.01 9.70 -3.24
C THR A 62 -0.24 11.16 -2.87
N LYS A 63 -0.76 11.40 -1.66
CA LYS A 63 -0.98 12.76 -1.14
C LYS A 63 0.36 13.42 -0.83
N ILE A 64 0.64 14.54 -1.50
CA ILE A 64 1.88 15.30 -1.32
C ILE A 64 1.55 16.62 -0.64
N THR A 65 2.27 16.92 0.44
CA THR A 65 2.18 18.20 1.14
C THR A 65 3.56 18.85 1.09
N GLY A 66 3.68 19.96 0.38
CA GLY A 66 4.96 20.65 0.15
C GLY A 66 5.64 20.27 -1.17
N GLU A 67 6.85 20.77 -1.36
CA GLU A 67 7.66 20.54 -2.56
C GLU A 67 8.53 19.28 -2.39
N LEU A 68 8.47 18.36 -3.35
CA LEU A 68 9.38 17.21 -3.41
C LEU A 68 10.55 17.54 -4.34
N LYS A 69 11.77 17.44 -3.80
CA LYS A 69 13.02 17.58 -4.55
C LYS A 69 14.12 16.78 -3.89
N VAL A 70 15.11 16.36 -4.67
CA VAL A 70 16.34 15.74 -4.14
C VAL A 70 17.01 16.68 -3.13
N GLY A 71 17.47 16.11 -2.02
CA GLY A 71 18.03 16.81 -0.86
C GLY A 71 17.00 17.28 0.16
N ALA A 72 15.71 17.36 -0.18
CA ALA A 72 14.68 17.76 0.80
C ALA A 72 14.50 16.68 1.86
N LYS A 73 14.51 17.07 3.14
CA LYS A 73 14.18 16.18 4.24
C LYS A 73 12.66 16.02 4.33
N VAL A 74 12.19 14.79 4.21
CA VAL A 74 10.76 14.45 4.24
C VAL A 74 10.49 13.31 5.21
N THR A 75 9.24 13.21 5.65
CA THR A 75 8.70 12.02 6.32
C THR A 75 7.68 11.39 5.39
N VAL A 76 7.87 10.13 5.03
CA VAL A 76 6.97 9.38 4.15
C VAL A 76 6.18 8.39 5.00
N GLU A 77 4.86 8.47 4.94
CA GLU A 77 3.96 7.43 5.45
C GLU A 77 3.71 6.40 4.34
N TYR A 78 3.92 5.12 4.64
CA TYR A 78 3.77 4.04 3.65
C TYR A 78 3.18 2.77 4.27
N ARG A 79 2.78 1.84 3.40
CA ARG A 79 2.39 0.47 3.77
C ARG A 79 3.31 -0.51 3.06
N MET A 80 3.66 -1.60 3.73
CA MET A 80 4.34 -2.73 3.09
C MET A 80 3.29 -3.69 2.54
N THR A 81 3.38 -4.00 1.26
CA THR A 81 2.45 -4.88 0.56
C THR A 81 3.22 -6.03 -0.07
N ALA A 82 2.79 -7.26 0.18
CA ALA A 82 3.37 -8.43 -0.47
C ALA A 82 3.04 -8.43 -1.97
N ILE A 83 4.06 -8.61 -2.82
CA ILE A 83 3.89 -8.72 -4.28
C ILE A 83 3.62 -10.18 -4.69
N THR A 84 4.31 -11.12 -4.07
CA THR A 84 4.14 -12.56 -4.30
C THR A 84 4.45 -13.30 -3.01
N VAL A 85 3.67 -14.35 -2.73
CA VAL A 85 3.90 -15.26 -1.60
C VAL A 85 4.03 -16.66 -2.18
N GLU A 86 5.21 -17.25 -2.03
CA GLU A 86 5.46 -18.64 -2.40
C GLU A 86 5.57 -19.47 -1.10
N VAL A 87 4.70 -20.46 -0.95
CA VAL A 87 4.77 -21.41 0.16
C VAL A 87 5.85 -22.43 -0.17
N LYS A 88 6.95 -22.40 0.56
CA LYS A 88 7.97 -23.44 0.50
C LYS A 88 7.60 -24.50 1.53
N ALA A 89 7.50 -25.75 1.08
CA ALA A 89 7.06 -26.88 1.92
C ALA A 89 7.77 -26.88 3.27
N ASP A 90 6.99 -27.03 4.34
CA ASP A 90 7.55 -27.15 5.68
C ASP A 90 8.24 -28.51 5.83
N LYS A 91 9.21 -28.61 6.75
CA LYS A 91 9.97 -29.87 6.96
C LYS A 91 9.07 -31.08 7.27
N ALA A 92 7.81 -30.86 7.69
CA ALA A 92 6.82 -31.90 7.90
C ALA A 92 6.36 -32.53 6.57
N ASP A 93 6.06 -31.72 5.55
CA ASP A 93 5.57 -32.18 4.24
C ASP A 93 6.68 -32.87 3.43
N ALA A 94 7.93 -32.43 3.58
CA ALA A 94 9.09 -33.07 2.95
C ALA A 94 9.32 -34.51 3.44
N LYS A 95 8.83 -34.86 4.64
CA LYS A 95 8.94 -36.22 5.20
C LYS A 95 7.82 -37.14 4.69
N ALA A 96 6.64 -36.59 4.39
CA ALA A 96 5.53 -37.33 3.78
C ALA A 96 5.84 -37.71 2.33
N ASP A 97 6.38 -36.79 1.53
CA ASP A 97 6.76 -37.06 0.13
C ASP A 97 7.84 -38.15 0.00
N LYS A 98 8.81 -38.17 0.94
CA LYS A 98 9.81 -39.24 1.03
C LYS A 98 9.25 -40.59 1.52
N ALA A 99 8.20 -40.58 2.35
CA ALA A 99 7.57 -41.80 2.83
C ALA A 99 6.72 -42.44 1.72
N GLU A 100 6.00 -41.63 0.95
CA GLU A 100 5.15 -42.09 -0.15
C GLU A 100 5.99 -42.66 -1.33
N LYS A 101 7.10 -42.01 -1.69
CA LYS A 101 8.06 -42.55 -2.68
C LYS A 101 8.76 -43.85 -2.26
N LYS A 102 8.85 -44.12 -0.95
CA LYS A 102 9.38 -45.40 -0.43
C LYS A 102 8.33 -46.50 -0.33
N ALA A 103 7.04 -46.15 -0.28
CA ALA A 103 5.94 -47.12 -0.22
C ALA A 103 5.48 -47.58 -1.61
N GLY A 104 5.82 -46.84 -2.66
CA GLY A 104 5.49 -47.17 -4.06
C GLY A 104 6.60 -47.89 -4.85
N LYS A 105 7.65 -48.39 -4.20
CA LYS A 105 8.71 -49.22 -4.81
C LYS A 105 8.90 -50.48 -4.00
#